data_AF-A0A0D5LRW1-F1
#
_entry.id   AF-A0A0D5LRW1-F1
#
_cell.length_a   1.000
_cell.length_b   1.000
_cell.length_c   1.000
_cell.angle_alpha   90.00
_cell.angle_beta   90.00
_cell.angle_gamma   90.00
#
_symmetry.space_group_name_H-M   'P 1'
#
loop_
_entity.id
_entity.type
_entity.pdbx_description
1 polymer ?
#
loop_
_entity_poly.entity_id
_entity_poly.type
_entity_poly.pdbx_seq_one_letter_code
_entity_poly.pdbx_strand_id
1 'polypeptide(L)'
;MSPSLGFRFDADAYRYSKSVDILKDTLSAALRGLRDQRATLQEEYNQYEEGGVRIGEWEDDGVKLWDQADVYAFQIDATDEAIANLYKPYVIAFYHNWERNLARRANLKDKPNHTVLRDALSKMGVTLPDRLDAVRDLTNALKHNSDYFGRKLLKSWEELLPMNFSPRKEENLTDWYELINISGNQMLEIIATVRKAYPDVST
;
A
#
# COMPACT_ATOMS: atom_id res chain seq x y z
N MET A 1 2.11 -40.52 -31.88
CA MET A 1 1.30 -40.23 -30.68
C MET A 1 1.77 -38.91 -30.12
N SER A 2 1.01 -37.84 -30.32
CA SER A 2 1.29 -36.55 -29.66
C SER A 2 0.91 -36.69 -28.19
N PRO A 3 1.77 -36.30 -27.23
CA PRO A 3 1.37 -36.27 -25.83
C PRO A 3 0.22 -35.27 -25.71
N SER A 4 -0.91 -35.70 -25.16
CA SER A 4 -1.95 -34.78 -24.72
C SER A 4 -1.31 -33.79 -23.74
N LEU A 5 -1.36 -32.49 -24.06
CA LEU A 5 -1.09 -31.43 -23.09
C LEU A 5 -2.15 -31.54 -21.98
N GLY A 6 -1.88 -32.39 -20.99
CA GLY A 6 -2.74 -32.55 -19.83
C GLY A 6 -2.56 -31.35 -18.92
N PHE A 7 -3.63 -30.58 -18.72
CA PHE A 7 -3.69 -29.53 -17.70
C PHE A 7 -3.25 -30.11 -16.35
N ARG A 8 -2.17 -29.56 -15.77
CA ARG A 8 -1.76 -29.89 -14.41
C ARG A 8 -2.11 -28.72 -13.49
N PHE A 9 -3.02 -28.97 -12.55
CA PHE A 9 -3.35 -27.99 -11.52
C PHE A 9 -2.16 -27.73 -10.61
N ASP A 10 -1.72 -26.47 -10.52
CA ASP A 10 -0.69 -26.04 -9.59
C ASP A 10 -1.30 -25.46 -8.31
N ALA A 11 -1.27 -26.27 -7.23
CA ALA A 11 -1.84 -25.89 -5.94
C ALA A 11 -1.12 -24.70 -5.28
N ASP A 12 0.17 -24.48 -5.55
CA ASP A 12 0.92 -23.38 -4.95
C ASP A 12 0.65 -22.06 -5.66
N ALA A 13 0.56 -22.09 -6.99
CA ALA A 13 0.10 -20.95 -7.78
C ALA A 13 -1.35 -20.57 -7.43
N TYR A 14 -2.23 -21.56 -7.26
CA TYR A 14 -3.61 -21.30 -6.81
C TYR A 14 -3.65 -20.63 -5.44
N ARG A 15 -2.92 -21.16 -4.45
CA ARG A 15 -2.85 -20.58 -3.09
C ARG A 15 -2.32 -19.15 -3.11
N TYR A 16 -1.27 -18.89 -3.89
CA TYR A 16 -0.73 -17.55 -4.03
C TYR A 16 -1.74 -16.59 -4.67
N SER A 17 -2.36 -16.98 -5.78
CA SER A 17 -3.40 -16.18 -6.44
C SER A 17 -4.54 -15.83 -5.47
N LYS A 18 -4.99 -16.81 -4.68
CA LYS A 18 -5.99 -16.60 -3.63
C LYS A 18 -5.51 -15.70 -2.49
N SER A 19 -4.25 -15.78 -2.06
CA SER A 19 -3.75 -14.86 -1.03
C SER A 19 -3.68 -13.41 -1.53
N VAL A 20 -3.38 -13.19 -2.82
CA VAL A 20 -3.43 -11.85 -3.43
C VAL A 20 -4.89 -11.37 -3.58
N ASP A 21 -5.84 -12.24 -3.94
CA ASP A 21 -7.28 -11.91 -3.96
C ASP A 21 -7.73 -11.44 -2.57
N ILE A 22 -7.41 -12.20 -1.52
CA ILE A 22 -7.79 -11.89 -0.14
C ILE A 22 -7.23 -10.53 0.29
N LEU A 23 -5.93 -10.26 0.06
CA LEU A 23 -5.34 -8.96 0.40
C LEU A 23 -5.99 -7.78 -0.34
N LYS A 24 -6.39 -7.99 -1.60
CA LYS A 24 -7.09 -6.97 -2.39
C LYS A 24 -8.50 -6.72 -1.83
N ASP A 25 -9.20 -7.77 -1.45
CA ASP A 25 -10.55 -7.68 -0.91
C ASP A 25 -10.55 -7.00 0.46
N THR A 26 -9.58 -7.31 1.34
CA THR A 26 -9.45 -6.64 2.63
C THR A 26 -9.08 -5.17 2.49
N LEU A 27 -8.20 -4.81 1.54
CA LEU A 27 -7.90 -3.41 1.21
C LEU A 27 -9.16 -2.67 0.76
N SER A 28 -9.92 -3.28 -0.15
CA SER A 28 -11.15 -2.68 -0.69
C SER A 28 -12.21 -2.48 0.39
N ALA A 29 -12.36 -3.46 1.30
CA ALA A 29 -13.25 -3.37 2.44
C ALA A 29 -12.83 -2.27 3.43
N ALA A 30 -11.53 -2.15 3.74
CA ALA A 30 -10.99 -1.13 4.62
C ALA A 30 -11.19 0.29 4.04
N LEU A 31 -10.89 0.49 2.74
CA LEU A 31 -11.12 1.76 2.05
C LEU A 31 -12.59 2.17 2.07
N ARG A 32 -13.49 1.21 1.83
CA ARG A 32 -14.93 1.47 1.90
C ARG A 32 -15.34 1.89 3.31
N GLY A 33 -14.95 1.13 4.33
CA GLY A 33 -15.28 1.46 5.72
C GLY A 33 -14.84 2.86 6.14
N LEU A 34 -13.60 3.26 5.80
CA LEU A 34 -13.11 4.61 6.10
C LEU A 34 -13.86 5.71 5.33
N ARG A 35 -14.20 5.47 4.06
CA ARG A 35 -14.96 6.45 3.26
C ARG A 35 -16.39 6.61 3.75
N ASP A 36 -17.04 5.52 4.14
CA ASP A 36 -18.39 5.55 4.71
C ASP A 36 -18.37 6.29 6.06
N GLN A 37 -17.36 6.04 6.90
CA GLN A 37 -17.15 6.78 8.14
C GLN A 37 -16.94 8.28 7.90
N ARG A 38 -16.07 8.65 6.94
CA ARG A 38 -15.85 10.05 6.55
C ARG A 38 -17.13 10.74 6.09
N ALA A 39 -17.93 10.06 5.26
CA ALA A 39 -19.19 10.59 4.77
C ALA A 39 -20.20 10.82 5.92
N THR A 40 -20.27 9.87 6.86
CA THR A 40 -21.12 9.99 8.05
C THR A 40 -20.70 11.18 8.92
N LEU A 41 -19.40 11.31 9.23
CA LEU A 41 -18.87 12.44 9.99
C LEU A 41 -19.15 13.79 9.33
N GLN A 42 -19.04 13.86 8.00
CA GLN A 42 -19.33 15.08 7.26
C GLN A 42 -20.82 15.45 7.33
N GLU A 43 -21.72 14.46 7.27
CA GLU A 43 -23.16 14.69 7.41
C GLU A 43 -23.49 15.18 8.83
N GLU A 44 -22.94 14.54 9.86
CA GLU A 44 -23.13 14.93 11.25
C GLU A 44 -22.58 16.35 11.54
N TYR A 45 -21.42 16.70 10.98
CA TYR A 45 -20.86 18.04 11.05
C TYR A 45 -21.82 19.09 10.47
N ASN A 46 -22.34 18.83 9.28
CA ASN A 46 -23.27 19.76 8.61
C ASN A 46 -24.56 19.93 9.42
N GLN A 47 -25.11 18.84 9.97
CA GLN A 47 -26.30 18.89 10.82
C GLN A 47 -26.07 19.69 12.10
N TYR A 48 -24.89 19.57 12.72
CA TYR A 48 -24.53 20.34 13.90
C TYR A 48 -24.48 21.85 13.61
N GLU A 49 -23.83 22.24 12.52
CA GLU A 49 -23.71 23.65 12.12
C GLU A 49 -25.09 24.28 11.79
N GLU A 50 -26.03 23.50 11.27
CA GLU A 50 -27.41 23.95 10.98
C GLU A 50 -28.32 23.97 12.22
N GLY A 51 -28.10 23.07 13.18
CA GLY A 51 -29.02 22.76 14.28
C GLY A 51 -29.06 23.76 15.45
N GLY A 52 -28.16 24.73 15.49
CA GLY A 52 -28.18 25.89 16.40
C GLY A 52 -27.94 25.60 17.90
N VAL A 53 -28.01 24.35 18.35
CA VAL A 53 -27.64 23.96 19.72
C VAL A 53 -26.14 23.78 19.80
N ARG A 54 -25.47 24.78 20.40
CA ARG A 54 -24.03 24.74 20.61
C ARG A 54 -23.67 23.75 21.72
N ILE A 55 -22.77 22.84 21.41
CA ILE A 55 -22.16 21.91 22.36
C ILE A 55 -20.67 22.26 22.40
N GLY A 56 -20.18 22.69 23.56
CA GLY A 56 -18.78 23.13 23.71
C GLY A 56 -18.50 23.79 25.04
N GLU A 57 -17.30 24.35 25.15
CA GLU A 57 -16.85 25.13 26.31
C GLU A 57 -16.28 26.48 25.86
N TRP A 58 -16.51 27.49 26.69
CA TRP A 58 -16.06 28.86 26.51
C TRP A 58 -15.41 29.35 27.79
N GLU A 59 -14.41 30.23 27.67
CA GLU A 59 -13.87 30.98 28.79
C GLU A 59 -14.90 31.98 29.35
N ASP A 60 -14.65 32.48 30.57
CA ASP A 60 -15.52 33.46 31.24
C ASP A 60 -15.66 34.79 30.46
N ASP A 61 -14.71 35.09 29.57
CA ASP A 61 -14.72 36.27 28.69
C ASP A 61 -15.42 36.01 27.33
N GLY A 62 -15.94 34.80 27.12
CA GLY A 62 -16.65 34.39 25.91
C GLY A 62 -15.77 33.84 24.78
N VAL A 63 -14.46 33.67 25.00
CA VAL A 63 -13.58 32.99 24.04
C VAL A 63 -13.92 31.51 23.93
N LYS A 64 -14.09 30.98 22.72
CA LYS A 64 -14.34 29.55 22.47
C LYS A 64 -13.09 28.73 22.83
N LEU A 65 -13.22 27.77 23.73
CA LEU A 65 -12.17 26.78 24.01
C LEU A 65 -12.25 25.62 23.02
N TRP A 66 -13.45 25.07 22.84
CA TRP A 66 -13.77 24.07 21.83
C TRP A 66 -15.28 24.01 21.61
N ASP A 67 -15.70 23.50 20.46
CA ASP A 67 -17.07 23.03 20.24
C ASP A 67 -17.09 21.71 19.45
N GLN A 68 -18.30 21.15 19.33
CA GLN A 68 -18.50 19.89 18.62
C GLN A 68 -18.11 19.97 17.13
N ALA A 69 -18.14 21.16 16.53
CA ALA A 69 -17.62 21.38 15.18
C ALA A 69 -16.09 21.15 15.12
N ASP A 70 -15.33 21.63 16.11
CA ASP A 70 -13.89 21.34 16.19
C ASP A 70 -13.64 19.83 16.28
N VAL A 71 -14.42 19.09 17.09
CA VAL A 71 -14.30 17.62 17.23
C VAL A 71 -14.50 16.91 15.89
N TYR A 72 -15.57 17.26 15.16
CA TYR A 72 -15.85 16.68 13.85
C TYR A 72 -14.76 17.00 12.83
N ALA A 73 -14.27 18.24 12.80
CA ALA A 73 -13.17 18.64 11.92
C ALA A 73 -11.93 17.77 12.15
N PHE A 74 -11.52 17.59 13.42
CA PHE A 74 -10.40 16.72 13.76
C PHE A 74 -10.63 15.25 13.36
N GLN A 75 -11.86 14.74 13.53
CA GLN A 75 -12.19 13.36 13.15
C GLN A 75 -12.18 13.16 11.63
N ILE A 76 -12.65 14.14 10.86
CA ILE A 76 -12.59 14.13 9.39
C ILE A 76 -11.13 14.15 8.94
N ASP A 77 -10.31 15.06 9.49
CA ASP A 77 -8.88 15.15 9.16
C ASP A 77 -8.14 13.84 9.46
N ALA A 78 -8.36 13.25 10.63
CA ALA A 78 -7.77 11.97 11.01
C ALA A 78 -8.23 10.82 10.09
N THR A 79 -9.48 10.85 9.63
CA THR A 79 -10.02 9.86 8.70
C THR A 79 -9.42 10.04 7.30
N ASP A 80 -9.26 11.28 6.83
CA ASP A 80 -8.64 11.60 5.55
C ASP A 80 -7.15 11.20 5.54
N GLU A 81 -6.43 11.43 6.64
CA GLU A 81 -5.06 10.95 6.83
C GLU A 81 -5.00 9.41 6.80
N ALA A 82 -5.92 8.73 7.48
CA ALA A 82 -5.98 7.26 7.46
C ALA A 82 -6.24 6.72 6.05
N ILE A 83 -7.12 7.36 5.27
CA ILE A 83 -7.39 7.00 3.87
C ILE A 83 -6.13 7.20 3.01
N ALA A 84 -5.46 8.35 3.14
CA ALA A 84 -4.24 8.66 2.38
C ALA A 84 -3.10 7.66 2.67
N ASN A 85 -3.01 7.20 3.93
CA ASN A 85 -1.96 6.30 4.37
C ASN A 85 -2.28 4.81 4.19
N LEU A 86 -3.53 4.43 3.91
CA LEU A 86 -3.97 3.03 3.94
C LEU A 86 -3.23 2.13 2.92
N TYR A 87 -2.85 2.65 1.75
CA TYR A 87 -2.16 1.83 0.76
C TYR A 87 -0.76 1.39 1.20
N LYS A 88 -0.06 2.22 1.97
CA LYS A 88 1.35 2.00 2.37
C LYS A 88 1.56 0.64 3.07
N PRO A 89 0.83 0.26 4.13
CA PRO A 89 0.98 -1.06 4.75
C PRO A 89 0.59 -2.20 3.80
N TYR A 90 -0.37 -1.99 2.89
CA TYR A 90 -0.78 -3.01 1.94
C TYR A 90 0.28 -3.28 0.88
N VAL A 91 1.02 -2.28 0.40
CA VAL A 91 2.17 -2.50 -0.48
C VAL A 91 3.17 -3.45 0.16
N ILE A 92 3.53 -3.19 1.42
CA ILE A 92 4.43 -4.05 2.20
C ILE A 92 3.87 -5.47 2.30
N ALA A 93 2.57 -5.60 2.59
CA ALA A 93 1.89 -6.88 2.70
C ALA A 93 1.90 -7.68 1.38
N PHE A 94 1.59 -7.04 0.25
CA PHE A 94 1.62 -7.69 -1.07
C PHE A 94 3.03 -8.18 -1.42
N TYR A 95 4.03 -7.32 -1.25
CA TYR A 95 5.41 -7.66 -1.58
C TYR A 95 5.95 -8.78 -0.67
N HIS A 96 5.76 -8.70 0.65
CA HIS A 96 6.17 -9.79 1.56
C HIS A 96 5.38 -11.09 1.35
N ASN A 97 4.10 -11.01 0.96
CA ASN A 97 3.31 -12.20 0.60
C ASN A 97 3.90 -12.90 -0.63
N TRP A 98 4.34 -12.12 -1.64
CA TRP A 98 5.07 -12.63 -2.79
C TRP A 98 6.40 -13.30 -2.38
N GLU A 99 7.26 -12.61 -1.63
CA GLU A 99 8.56 -13.13 -1.20
C GLU A 99 8.41 -14.48 -0.47
N ARG A 100 7.47 -14.55 0.49
CA ARG A 100 7.23 -15.75 1.29
C ARG A 100 6.76 -16.93 0.45
N ASN A 101 5.79 -16.70 -0.45
CA ASN A 101 5.25 -17.78 -1.28
C ASN A 101 6.25 -18.24 -2.33
N LEU A 102 7.09 -17.34 -2.85
CA LEU A 102 8.10 -17.69 -3.83
C LEU A 102 9.25 -18.45 -3.17
N ALA A 103 9.72 -18.00 -2.00
CA ALA A 103 10.71 -18.73 -1.21
C ALA A 103 10.27 -20.16 -0.91
N ARG A 104 9.02 -20.33 -0.47
CA ARG A 104 8.42 -21.65 -0.21
C ARG A 104 8.40 -22.53 -1.46
N ARG A 105 7.95 -21.98 -2.60
CA ARG A 105 7.88 -22.72 -3.87
C ARG A 105 9.26 -23.12 -4.40
N ALA A 106 10.23 -22.22 -4.29
CA ALA A 106 11.61 -22.44 -4.73
C ALA A 106 12.42 -23.30 -3.73
N ASN A 107 11.80 -23.77 -2.64
CA ASN A 107 12.44 -24.51 -1.55
C ASN A 107 13.72 -23.80 -1.04
N LEU A 108 13.65 -22.46 -0.97
CA LEU A 108 14.75 -21.64 -0.47
C LEU A 108 14.74 -21.68 1.07
N LYS A 109 15.92 -21.93 1.63
CA LYS A 109 16.15 -21.82 3.08
C LYS A 109 16.42 -20.35 3.45
N ASP A 110 16.29 -20.05 4.74
CA ASP A 110 16.51 -18.71 5.32
C ASP A 110 15.53 -17.63 4.80
N LYS A 111 15.81 -16.35 5.06
CA LYS A 111 15.07 -15.21 4.51
C LYS A 111 15.79 -14.76 3.24
N PRO A 112 15.49 -15.32 2.05
CA PRO A 112 16.20 -14.97 0.83
C PRO A 112 15.98 -13.49 0.51
N ASN A 113 17.02 -12.83 0.02
CA ASN A 113 16.89 -11.46 -0.48
C ASN A 113 16.24 -11.44 -1.88
N HIS A 114 15.86 -10.26 -2.32
CA HIS A 114 15.22 -10.03 -3.63
C HIS A 114 16.00 -10.63 -4.81
N THR A 115 17.34 -10.55 -4.81
CA THR A 115 18.17 -11.08 -5.90
C THR A 115 18.02 -12.59 -6.00
N VAL A 116 18.10 -13.30 -4.86
CA VAL A 116 17.92 -14.76 -4.82
C VAL A 116 16.53 -15.16 -5.31
N LEU A 117 15.49 -14.38 -4.96
CA LEU A 117 14.13 -14.61 -5.42
C LEU A 117 13.97 -14.40 -6.93
N ARG A 118 14.60 -13.36 -7.50
CA ARG A 118 14.62 -13.13 -8.96
C ARG A 118 15.29 -14.27 -9.70
N ASP A 119 16.42 -14.78 -9.19
CA ASP A 119 17.10 -15.92 -9.80
C ASP A 119 16.25 -17.18 -9.77
N ALA A 120 15.48 -17.39 -8.69
CA ALA A 120 14.52 -18.48 -8.61
C ALA A 120 13.40 -18.35 -9.65
N LEU A 121 12.83 -17.16 -9.86
CA LEU A 121 11.82 -16.93 -10.90
C LEU A 121 12.35 -17.20 -12.32
N SER A 122 13.56 -16.72 -12.61
CA SER A 122 14.21 -16.97 -13.89
C SER A 122 14.40 -18.47 -14.15
N LYS A 123 14.80 -19.24 -13.12
CA LYS A 123 14.92 -20.71 -13.20
C LYS A 123 13.56 -21.41 -13.39
N MET A 124 12.47 -20.79 -12.96
CA MET A 124 11.10 -21.28 -13.18
C MET A 124 10.52 -20.85 -14.55
N GLY A 125 11.29 -20.14 -15.39
CA GLY A 125 10.83 -19.67 -16.70
C GLY A 125 9.83 -18.50 -16.63
N VAL A 126 9.73 -17.82 -15.49
CA VAL A 126 8.86 -16.64 -15.34
C VAL A 126 9.59 -15.40 -15.82
N THR A 127 9.00 -14.68 -16.78
CA THR A 127 9.49 -13.35 -17.17
C THR A 127 9.27 -12.36 -16.04
N LEU A 128 10.34 -11.75 -15.57
CA LEU A 128 10.29 -10.75 -14.50
C LEU A 128 9.53 -9.50 -14.98
N PRO A 129 8.48 -9.05 -14.24
CA PRO A 129 7.80 -7.82 -14.58
C PRO A 129 8.69 -6.58 -14.39
N ASP A 130 8.59 -5.61 -15.29
CA ASP A 130 9.43 -4.39 -15.31
C ASP A 130 9.40 -3.62 -13.98
N ARG A 131 8.25 -3.58 -13.31
CA ARG A 131 8.03 -2.84 -12.07
C ARG A 131 8.41 -3.60 -10.80
N LEU A 132 8.82 -4.86 -10.88
CA LEU A 132 9.06 -5.67 -9.67
C LEU A 132 10.17 -5.06 -8.78
N ASP A 133 11.23 -4.53 -9.39
CA ASP A 133 12.31 -3.85 -8.69
C ASP A 133 11.86 -2.55 -8.02
N ALA A 134 10.98 -1.80 -8.68
CA ALA A 134 10.40 -0.56 -8.17
C ALA A 134 9.48 -0.82 -6.97
N VAL A 135 8.66 -1.89 -7.03
CA VAL A 135 7.83 -2.33 -5.88
C VAL A 135 8.69 -2.71 -4.67
N ARG A 136 9.83 -3.36 -4.90
CA ARG A 136 10.82 -3.68 -3.86
C ARG A 136 11.43 -2.41 -3.26
N ASP A 137 11.78 -1.43 -4.09
CA ASP A 137 12.32 -0.14 -3.62
C ASP A 137 11.28 0.65 -2.82
N LEU A 138 10.03 0.68 -3.27
CA LEU A 138 8.90 1.27 -2.56
C LEU A 138 8.71 0.62 -1.19
N THR A 139 8.70 -0.72 -1.14
CA THR A 139 8.55 -1.46 0.11
C THR A 139 9.68 -1.14 1.08
N ASN A 140 10.92 -1.04 0.60
CA ASN A 140 12.05 -0.67 1.45
C ASN A 140 11.98 0.78 1.94
N ALA A 141 11.57 1.72 1.07
CA ALA A 141 11.40 3.12 1.45
C ALA A 141 10.35 3.27 2.56
N LEU A 142 9.20 2.59 2.42
CA LEU A 142 8.14 2.58 3.44
C LEU A 142 8.58 1.95 4.76
N LYS A 143 9.38 0.88 4.72
CA LYS A 143 9.84 0.17 5.93
C LYS A 143 10.91 0.92 6.71
N HIS A 144 11.79 1.63 6.01
CA HIS A 144 13.01 2.17 6.60
C HIS A 144 13.00 3.69 6.75
N ASN A 145 12.13 4.39 6.02
CA ASN A 145 12.02 5.85 6.01
C ASN A 145 13.38 6.56 6.01
N SER A 146 14.27 6.19 5.07
CA SER A 146 15.64 6.71 5.02
C SER A 146 16.02 7.20 3.62
N ASP A 147 16.93 8.18 3.57
CA ASP A 147 17.42 8.75 2.31
C ASP A 147 18.01 7.71 1.37
N TYR A 148 18.65 6.68 1.91
CA TYR A 148 19.21 5.61 1.09
C TYR A 148 18.12 4.90 0.27
N PHE A 149 17.02 4.48 0.90
CA PHE A 149 15.94 3.76 0.22
C PHE A 149 15.02 4.71 -0.54
N GLY A 150 14.74 5.90 -0.01
CA GLY A 150 13.97 6.92 -0.69
C GLY A 150 14.60 7.39 -2.00
N ARG A 151 15.93 7.59 -2.04
CA ARG A 151 16.64 7.92 -3.29
C ARG A 151 16.64 6.78 -4.30
N LYS A 152 16.54 5.52 -3.86
CA LYS A 152 16.34 4.39 -4.78
C LYS A 152 14.94 4.43 -5.38
N LEU A 153 13.92 4.65 -4.54
CA LEU A 153 12.54 4.80 -4.99
C LEU A 153 12.40 5.97 -5.98
N LEU A 154 12.98 7.14 -5.69
CA LEU A 154 12.95 8.28 -6.61
C LEU A 154 13.52 7.91 -7.99
N LYS A 155 14.55 7.07 -8.06
CA LYS A 155 15.12 6.62 -9.34
C LYS A 155 14.27 5.57 -10.06
N SER A 156 13.59 4.70 -9.33
CA SER A 156 12.84 3.58 -9.91
C SER A 156 11.35 3.87 -10.11
N TRP A 157 10.79 4.85 -9.41
CA TRP A 157 9.38 5.24 -9.50
C TRP A 157 9.11 6.66 -8.93
N GLU A 158 9.56 7.68 -9.66
CA GLU A 158 9.40 9.09 -9.24
C GLU A 158 7.94 9.55 -9.08
N GLU A 159 7.01 8.97 -9.83
CA GLU A 159 5.58 9.32 -9.83
C GLU A 159 4.86 9.08 -8.49
N LEU A 160 5.51 8.38 -7.55
CA LEU A 160 5.01 8.17 -6.19
C LEU A 160 5.37 9.33 -5.24
N LEU A 161 6.12 10.31 -5.73
CA LEU A 161 6.60 11.46 -4.97
C LEU A 161 6.02 12.76 -5.54
N PRO A 162 6.05 13.87 -4.79
CA PRO A 162 5.57 15.15 -5.29
C PRO A 162 6.31 15.57 -6.57
N MET A 163 5.59 16.25 -7.46
CA MET A 163 6.16 16.75 -8.71
C MET A 163 7.38 17.66 -8.43
N ASN A 164 8.47 17.45 -9.16
CA ASN A 164 9.74 18.17 -8.98
C ASN A 164 10.39 17.98 -7.60
N PHE A 165 10.00 16.95 -6.84
CA PHE A 165 10.63 16.65 -5.58
C PHE A 165 12.14 16.42 -5.75
N SER A 166 12.92 17.07 -4.91
CA SER A 166 14.36 16.87 -4.81
C SER A 166 14.72 16.70 -3.33
N PRO A 167 15.33 15.57 -2.95
CA PRO A 167 15.71 15.35 -1.56
C PRO A 167 16.77 16.37 -1.13
N ARG A 168 16.71 16.77 0.14
CA ARG A 168 17.69 17.70 0.72
C ARG A 168 19.11 17.11 0.60
N LYS A 169 20.12 17.98 0.56
CA LYS A 169 21.53 17.56 0.49
C LYS A 169 22.02 16.93 1.80
N GLU A 170 21.44 17.35 2.91
CA GLU A 170 21.72 16.84 4.25
C GLU A 170 20.97 15.52 4.48
N GLU A 171 21.69 14.51 4.98
CA GLU A 171 21.14 13.17 5.20
C GLU A 171 20.15 13.14 6.38
N ASN A 172 19.12 12.29 6.27
CA ASN A 172 18.12 11.97 7.31
C ASN A 172 17.17 13.11 7.70
N LEU A 173 16.96 14.09 6.83
CA LEU A 173 15.97 15.16 7.06
C LEU A 173 14.69 14.99 6.24
N THR A 174 14.62 13.98 5.38
CA THR A 174 13.47 13.74 4.52
C THR A 174 12.57 12.67 5.13
N ASP A 175 11.33 13.04 5.44
CA ASP A 175 10.29 12.05 5.77
C ASP A 175 9.75 11.44 4.47
N TRP A 176 10.39 10.37 4.02
CA TRP A 176 9.98 9.66 2.81
C TRP A 176 8.64 8.98 2.98
N TYR A 177 8.31 8.51 4.19
CA TYR A 177 7.04 7.86 4.43
C TYR A 177 5.90 8.82 4.13
N GLU A 178 5.96 10.05 4.63
CA GLU A 178 4.93 11.07 4.39
C GLU A 178 4.88 11.53 2.93
N LEU A 179 6.02 11.65 2.26
CA LEU A 179 6.08 12.09 0.86
C LEU A 179 5.54 11.07 -0.15
N ILE A 180 5.58 9.78 0.19
CA ILE A 180 5.11 8.72 -0.71
C ILE A 180 3.57 8.81 -0.79
N ASN A 181 3.07 9.11 -1.98
CA ASN A 181 1.65 9.12 -2.28
C ASN A 181 1.33 8.02 -3.30
N ILE A 182 0.41 7.12 -2.95
CA ILE A 182 0.03 5.98 -3.78
C ILE A 182 -1.41 6.19 -4.25
N SER A 183 -1.60 6.36 -5.55
CA SER A 183 -2.94 6.40 -6.14
C SER A 183 -3.56 5.00 -6.25
N GLY A 184 -4.88 4.95 -6.42
CA GLY A 184 -5.57 3.69 -6.69
C GLY A 184 -5.05 2.96 -7.95
N ASN A 185 -4.66 3.71 -8.99
CA ASN A 185 -4.08 3.12 -10.20
C ASN A 185 -2.71 2.51 -9.95
N GLN A 186 -1.83 3.22 -9.22
CA GLN A 186 -0.53 2.69 -8.82
C GLN A 186 -0.70 1.47 -7.91
N MET A 187 -1.69 1.45 -7.03
CA MET A 187 -1.99 0.27 -6.22
C MET A 187 -2.40 -0.93 -7.08
N LEU A 188 -3.22 -0.72 -8.12
CA LEU A 188 -3.58 -1.77 -9.08
C LEU A 188 -2.35 -2.25 -9.88
N GLU A 189 -1.44 -1.36 -10.25
CA GLU A 189 -0.17 -1.70 -10.90
C GLU A 189 0.72 -2.56 -9.99
N ILE A 190 0.82 -2.23 -8.70
CA ILE A 190 1.55 -3.01 -7.69
C ILE A 190 0.95 -4.43 -7.59
N ILE A 191 -0.38 -4.54 -7.47
CA ILE A 191 -1.07 -5.83 -7.39
C ILE A 191 -0.83 -6.65 -8.67
N ALA A 192 -0.95 -6.04 -9.85
CA ALA A 192 -0.69 -6.71 -11.12
C ALA A 192 0.77 -7.18 -11.25
N THR A 193 1.71 -6.35 -10.79
CA THR A 193 3.15 -6.64 -10.80
C THR A 193 3.47 -7.87 -9.95
N VAL A 194 3.01 -7.93 -8.70
CA VAL A 194 3.28 -9.09 -7.83
C VAL A 194 2.58 -10.35 -8.32
N ARG A 195 1.40 -10.24 -8.95
CA ARG A 195 0.72 -11.40 -9.57
C ARG A 195 1.53 -11.97 -10.73
N LYS A 196 1.96 -11.10 -11.66
CA LYS A 196 2.77 -11.50 -12.81
C LYS A 196 4.14 -12.05 -12.40
N ALA A 197 4.65 -11.63 -11.25
CA ALA A 197 5.90 -12.13 -10.68
C ALA A 197 5.76 -13.52 -10.02
N TYR A 198 4.75 -14.32 -10.34
CA TYR A 198 4.58 -15.67 -9.80
C TYR A 198 4.14 -16.65 -10.91
N PRO A 199 4.53 -17.93 -10.85
CA PRO A 199 4.07 -18.95 -11.80
C PRO A 199 2.53 -19.06 -11.87
N ASP A 200 2.02 -19.32 -13.07
CA ASP A 200 0.58 -19.43 -13.33
C ASP A 200 -0.02 -20.75 -12.77
N VAL A 201 -1.34 -20.77 -12.57
CA VAL A 201 -2.11 -21.90 -12.03
C VAL A 201 -2.17 -23.07 -13.01
N SER A 202 -2.09 -22.77 -14.30
CA SER A 202 -1.95 -23.74 -15.38
C SER A 202 -0.50 -23.82 -15.82
N THR A 203 0.13 -24.98 -15.61
CA THR A 203 1.41 -25.35 -16.22
C THR A 203 1.29 -26.69 -16.93
#